data_AF-A0AAP5YDA9-F1
#
_entry.id   AF-A0AAP5YDA9-F1
#
_cell.length_a   1.000
_cell.length_b   1.000
_cell.length_c   1.000
_cell.angle_alpha   90.00
_cell.angle_beta   90.00
_cell.angle_gamma   90.00
#
_symmetry.space_group_name_H-M   'P 1'
#
loop_
_entity.id
_entity.type
_entity.pdbx_description
1 polymer ?
#
loop_
_entity_poly.entity_id
_entity_poly.type
_entity_poly.pdbx_seq_one_letter_code
_entity_poly.pdbx_strand_id
1 'polypeptide(L)' 'RNVALTGPYFHNGQVTTLAEAIQIMAQTQLGITMSDSNIEDIEAFLTSLSAPRPVILEVLENE' A
#
# COMPACT_ATOMS: atom_id res chain seq x y z
N ARG A 1 -7.02 -0.83 -4.80
CA ARG A 1 -7.88 -0.57 -3.63
C ARG A 1 -7.35 -1.37 -2.44
N ASN A 2 -7.55 -0.88 -1.21
CA ASN A 2 -7.04 -1.49 0.04
C ASN A 2 -5.53 -1.71 0.11
N VAL A 3 -4.73 -1.07 -0.76
CA VAL A 3 -3.30 -1.36 -0.88
C VAL A 3 -2.54 -1.05 0.40
N ALA A 4 -2.96 -0.04 1.16
CA ALA A 4 -2.38 0.28 2.47
C ALA A 4 -2.53 -0.85 3.51
N LEU A 5 -3.43 -1.81 3.29
CA LEU A 5 -3.73 -2.92 4.21
C LEU A 5 -3.29 -4.28 3.68
N THR A 6 -2.68 -4.35 2.50
CA THR A 6 -2.34 -5.62 1.81
C THR A 6 -0.86 -5.77 1.53
N GLY A 7 -0.01 -5.20 2.38
CA GLY A 7 1.41 -5.55 2.39
C GLY A 7 1.63 -7.01 2.85
N PRO A 8 2.81 -7.59 2.63
CA PRO A 8 3.95 -7.05 1.88
C PRO A 8 3.67 -6.90 0.37
N TYR A 9 4.41 -6.02 -0.29
CA TYR A 9 4.14 -5.57 -1.66
C TYR A 9 4.90 -6.36 -2.72
N PHE A 10 4.40 -6.25 -3.96
CA PHE A 10 4.87 -6.93 -5.17
C PHE A 10 4.66 -8.45 -5.17
N HIS A 11 5.02 -9.09 -6.28
CA HIS A 11 4.72 -10.50 -6.56
C HIS A 11 5.42 -11.49 -5.61
N ASN A 12 6.52 -11.08 -5.00
CA ASN A 12 7.33 -11.91 -4.09
C ASN A 12 7.17 -11.49 -2.61
N GLY A 13 6.36 -10.47 -2.33
CA GLY A 13 6.11 -9.98 -0.96
C GLY A 13 7.38 -9.52 -0.22
N GLN A 14 8.41 -9.04 -0.91
CA GLN A 14 9.68 -8.66 -0.25
C GLN A 14 9.69 -7.22 0.26
N VAL A 15 8.78 -6.36 -0.20
CA VAL A 15 8.77 -4.94 0.16
C VAL A 15 7.77 -4.72 1.27
N THR A 16 8.21 -4.17 2.40
CA THR A 16 7.41 -4.17 3.62
C THR A 16 6.54 -2.92 3.74
N THR A 17 7.00 -1.78 3.26
CA THR A 17 6.32 -0.48 3.45
C THR A 17 5.73 0.04 2.14
N LEU A 18 4.60 0.74 2.24
CA LEU A 18 3.95 1.33 1.08
C LEU A 18 4.82 2.44 0.49
N ALA A 19 5.47 3.24 1.33
CA ALA A 19 6.46 4.24 0.93
C ALA A 19 7.59 3.66 0.05
N GLU A 20 8.20 2.55 0.46
CA GLU A 20 9.24 1.88 -0.33
C GLU A 20 8.68 1.36 -1.66
N ALA A 21 7.48 0.78 -1.64
CA ALA A 21 6.82 0.32 -2.86
C ALA A 21 6.54 1.48 -3.83
N ILE A 22 6.10 2.65 -3.35
CA ILE A 22 5.89 3.86 -4.16
C ILE A 22 7.21 4.30 -4.80
N GLN A 23 8.29 4.38 -4.02
CA GLN A 23 9.60 4.82 -4.51
C GLN A 23 10.17 3.85 -5.56
N ILE A 24 10.08 2.53 -5.32
CA ILE A 24 10.49 1.52 -6.29
C ILE A 24 9.70 1.67 -7.59
N MET A 25 8.38 1.88 -7.51
CA MET A 25 7.54 2.07 -8.69
C MET A 25 7.90 3.36 -9.46
N ALA A 26 8.14 4.46 -8.75
CA ALA A 26 8.58 5.71 -9.35
C ALA A 26 9.89 5.54 -10.13
N GLN A 27 10.86 4.85 -9.54
CA GLN A 27 12.17 4.64 -10.15
C GLN A 27 12.11 3.65 -11.33
N THR A 28 11.38 2.54 -11.18
CA THR A 28 11.37 1.47 -12.18
C THR A 28 10.50 1.79 -13.39
N GLN A 29 9.35 2.44 -13.19
CA GLN A 29 8.40 2.72 -14.26
C GLN A 29 8.62 4.07 -14.94
N LEU A 30 9.08 5.07 -14.17
CA LEU A 30 9.19 6.46 -14.65
C LEU A 30 10.63 6.97 -14.67
N GLY A 31 11.58 6.25 -14.05
CA GLY A 31 12.98 6.67 -13.99
C GLY A 31 13.23 7.83 -13.03
N ILE A 32 12.30 8.13 -12.10
CA ILE A 32 12.38 9.27 -11.20
C ILE A 32 12.63 8.83 -9.75
N THR A 33 13.37 9.66 -9.02
CA THR A 33 13.50 9.58 -7.56
C THR A 33 12.53 10.60 -6.94
N MET A 34 11.54 10.16 -6.17
CA MET A 34 10.62 11.08 -5.50
C MET A 34 11.23 11.62 -4.21
N SER A 35 10.79 12.82 -3.81
CA SER A 35 11.01 13.36 -2.47
C SER A 35 10.08 12.69 -1.47
N ASP A 36 10.47 12.68 -0.20
CA ASP A 36 9.68 12.11 0.89
C ASP A 36 8.28 12.74 0.96
N SER A 37 8.16 14.06 0.76
CA SER A 37 6.87 14.76 0.74
C SER A 37 5.90 14.24 -0.32
N ASN A 38 6.41 13.94 -1.52
CA ASN A 38 5.57 13.42 -2.60
C ASN A 38 5.16 11.97 -2.34
N ILE A 39 6.04 11.19 -1.71
CA ILE A 39 5.75 9.82 -1.28
C ILE A 39 4.63 9.86 -0.22
N GLU A 40 4.74 10.73 0.78
CA GLU A 40 3.73 10.93 1.83
C GLU A 40 2.36 11.31 1.24
N ASP A 41 2.33 12.24 0.28
CA ASP A 41 1.08 12.65 -0.39
C ASP A 41 0.44 11.48 -1.17
N ILE A 42 1.24 10.69 -1.89
CA ILE A 42 0.76 9.51 -2.62
C ILE A 42 0.29 8.42 -1.64
N GLU A 43 1.04 8.19 -0.56
CA GLU A 43 0.69 7.22 0.46
C GLU A 43 -0.63 7.59 1.16
N ALA A 44 -0.83 8.88 1.47
CA ALA A 44 -2.10 9.39 2.01
C ALA A 44 -3.25 9.16 1.02
N PHE A 45 -3.04 9.44 -0.27
CA PHE A 45 -4.03 9.16 -1.30
C PHE A 45 -4.35 7.66 -1.39
N LEU A 46 -3.34 6.78 -1.46
CA LEU A 46 -3.54 5.34 -1.54
C LEU A 46 -4.21 4.77 -0.29
N THR A 47 -3.93 5.33 0.88
CA THR A 47 -4.61 5.02 2.14
C THR A 47 -6.10 5.34 2.07
N SER A 48 -6.48 6.46 1.45
CA SER A 48 -7.89 6.84 1.24
C SER A 48 -8.68 5.86 0.36
N LEU A 49 -7.98 5.00 -0.40
CA LEU A 49 -8.60 3.94 -1.21
C LEU A 49 -8.88 2.65 -0.42
N SER A 50 -8.70 2.69 0.89
CA SER A 50 -8.99 1.59 1.81
C SER A 50 -10.41 1.66 2.34
N ALA A 51 -11.04 0.51 2.47
CA ALA A 51 -12.35 0.36 3.08
C ALA A 51 -12.23 -0.40 4.42
N PRO A 52 -13.17 -0.19 5.37
CA PRO A 52 -13.26 -1.01 6.56
C PRO A 52 -13.39 -2.49 6.21
N ARG A 53 -12.82 -3.35 7.06
CA ARG A 53 -12.97 -4.80 6.92
C ARG A 53 -14.47 -5.17 7.06
N PRO A 54 -15.02 -6.05 6.20
CA PRO A 54 -16.41 -6.48 6.32
C PRO A 54 -16.68 -7.20 7.64
N VAL A 55 -17.74 -6.81 8.36
CA VAL A 55 -18.14 -7.38 9.66
C VAL A 55 -18.37 -8.90 9.60
N ILE A 56 -18.83 -9.42 8.47
CA ILE A 56 -19.05 -10.87 8.30
C ILE A 56 -17.78 -11.70 8.52
N LEU A 57 -16.60 -11.15 8.22
CA LEU A 57 -15.35 -11.86 8.42
C LEU A 57 -15.02 -12.02 9.91
N GLU A 58 -15.41 -11.05 10.76
CA GLU A 58 -15.21 -11.14 12.21
C GLU A 58 -16.09 -12.24 12.82
N VAL A 59 -17.32 -12.41 12.30
CA VAL A 59 -18.22 -13.47 12.77
C VAL A 59 -17.62 -14.84 12.46
N LEU A 60 -17.11 -15.05 11.24
CA LEU A 60 -16.54 -16.32 10.79
C LEU A 60 -15.25 -16.74 11.51
N GLU A 61 -14.47 -15.78 12.04
CA GLU A 61 -13.23 -16.08 12.77
C GLU A 61 -13.48 -16.49 14.24
N ASN A 62 -14.67 -16.18 14.77
CA ASN A 62 -15.05 -16.47 16.15
C ASN A 62 -15.91 -17.74 16.30
N GLU A 63 -16.18 -18.44 15.20
CA GLU A 63 -16.78 -19.78 15.15
C GLU A 63 -15.70 -20.88 15.11
#